data_AF-A0ABD4XBM1-F1
#
_entry.id   AF-A0ABD4XBM1-F1
#
_cell.length_a   1.000
_cell.length_b   1.000
_cell.length_c   1.000
_cell.angle_alpha   90.00
_cell.angle_beta   90.00
_cell.angle_gamma   90.00
#
_symmetry.space_group_name_H-M   'P 1'
#
loop_
_entity.id
_entity.type
_entity.pdbx_description
1 polymer ?
#
loop_
_entity_poly.entity_id
_entity_poly.type
_entity_poly.pdbx_seq_one_letter_code
_entity_poly.pdbx_strand_id
1 'polypeptide(L)'
;MSRKPYKRHKRGAGRHVQLHEWLQASPAWGSLKPGPRALYIELKRRFNGSNNGAIILSYRDAAKALSAHRNTVGGWFDALEERGFIHATRGHCLGPSGIGEAAHWALDELPTQDGKPARKAFMRWHETQTPRTKTVHRRHSKADGEDETSLPAMSPVLKIVSG
;
A
#
# COMPACT_ATOMS: atom_id res chain seq x y z
N MET A 1 -8.73 55.16 -18.25
CA MET A 1 -8.96 54.10 -17.23
C MET A 1 -7.69 53.28 -17.07
N SER A 2 -6.99 53.38 -15.93
CA SER A 2 -5.73 52.64 -15.70
C SER A 2 -6.03 51.18 -15.31
N ARG A 3 -5.52 50.21 -16.10
CA ARG A 3 -5.68 48.77 -15.81
C ARG A 3 -4.79 48.42 -14.62
N LYS A 4 -5.38 47.92 -13.54
CA LYS A 4 -4.64 47.43 -12.37
C LYS A 4 -3.63 46.36 -12.84
N PRO A 5 -2.33 46.48 -12.49
CA PRO A 5 -1.34 45.48 -12.85
C PRO A 5 -1.72 44.13 -12.24
N TYR A 6 -1.62 43.06 -13.03
CA TYR A 6 -1.91 41.70 -12.59
C TYR A 6 -1.00 41.34 -11.41
N LYS A 7 -1.58 41.09 -10.23
CA LYS A 7 -0.82 40.65 -9.06
C LYS A 7 -0.26 39.25 -9.35
N ARG A 8 1.00 39.19 -9.81
CA ARG A 8 1.78 37.97 -10.08
C ARG A 8 1.88 37.04 -8.86
N HIS A 9 1.65 37.57 -7.66
CA HIS A 9 1.64 36.86 -6.39
C HIS A 9 0.28 36.90 -5.68
N LYS A 10 -0.82 36.56 -6.38
CA LYS A 10 -1.94 35.97 -5.64
C LYS A 10 -1.46 34.60 -5.14
N ARG A 11 -0.84 34.59 -3.96
CA ARG A 11 -0.56 33.35 -3.22
C ARG A 11 -1.94 32.72 -3.00
N GLY A 12 -2.27 31.69 -3.79
CA GLY A 12 -3.50 30.92 -3.61
C GLY A 12 -3.54 30.29 -2.22
N ALA A 13 -4.56 29.46 -1.94
CA ALA A 13 -4.83 28.85 -0.64
C ALA A 13 -3.74 27.88 -0.10
N GLY A 14 -2.51 27.93 -0.60
CA GLY A 14 -1.41 27.02 -0.27
C GLY A 14 -1.39 25.77 -1.15
N ARG A 15 -0.56 24.80 -0.77
CA ARG A 15 -0.53 23.47 -1.39
C ARG A 15 -1.53 22.57 -0.68
N HIS A 16 -2.39 21.91 -1.44
CA HIS A 16 -3.33 20.91 -0.96
C HIS A 16 -3.17 19.60 -1.73
N VAL A 17 -3.63 18.51 -1.13
CA VAL A 17 -3.73 17.21 -1.78
C VAL A 17 -5.17 17.00 -2.22
N GLN A 18 -5.39 16.83 -3.53
CA GLN A 18 -6.70 16.51 -4.07
C GLN A 18 -6.86 15.00 -4.17
N LEU A 19 -7.94 14.45 -3.63
CA LEU A 19 -8.35 13.07 -3.88
C LEU A 19 -9.59 13.11 -4.76
N HIS A 20 -9.52 12.48 -5.93
CA HIS A 20 -10.66 12.43 -6.83
C HIS A 20 -11.68 11.40 -6.35
N GLU A 21 -12.96 11.71 -6.54
CA GLU A 21 -14.06 10.80 -6.16
C GLU A 21 -13.94 9.44 -6.85
N TRP A 22 -13.65 9.44 -8.14
CA TRP A 22 -13.48 8.21 -8.92
C TRP A 22 -12.38 7.30 -8.38
N LEU A 23 -11.35 7.85 -7.74
CA LEU A 23 -10.28 7.09 -7.10
C LEU A 23 -10.76 6.50 -5.78
N GLN A 24 -11.45 7.30 -4.97
CA GLN A 24 -11.96 6.89 -3.66
C GLN A 24 -13.11 5.88 -3.76
N ALA A 25 -13.95 6.00 -4.79
CA ALA A 25 -15.05 5.09 -5.08
C ALA A 25 -14.58 3.74 -5.66
N SER A 26 -13.30 3.59 -5.97
CA SER A 26 -12.77 2.33 -6.51
C SER A 26 -12.83 1.19 -5.47
N PRO A 27 -13.11 -0.06 -5.89
CA PRO A 27 -13.07 -1.21 -5.00
C PRO A 27 -11.71 -1.39 -4.32
N ALA A 28 -10.63 -1.06 -5.05
CA ALA A 28 -9.26 -1.09 -4.56
C ALA A 28 -9.04 -0.16 -3.37
N TRP A 29 -9.63 1.05 -3.40
CA TRP A 29 -9.56 1.99 -2.29
C TRP A 29 -10.42 1.51 -1.11
N GLY A 30 -11.63 1.03 -1.40
CA GLY A 30 -12.58 0.51 -0.42
C GLY A 30 -12.02 -0.62 0.45
N SER A 31 -11.23 -1.53 -0.13
CA SER A 31 -10.66 -2.66 0.61
C SER A 31 -9.37 -2.31 1.38
N LEU A 32 -8.83 -1.09 1.26
CA LEU A 32 -7.59 -0.68 1.95
C LEU A 32 -7.86 -0.41 3.43
N LYS A 33 -6.92 -0.82 4.29
CA LYS A 33 -6.89 -0.36 5.69
C LYS A 33 -6.60 1.15 5.76
N PRO A 34 -6.93 1.82 6.88
CA PRO A 34 -6.67 3.26 7.05
C PRO A 34 -5.19 3.66 6.88
N GLY A 35 -4.25 2.81 7.34
CA GLY A 35 -2.80 3.07 7.28
C GLY A 35 -2.27 3.28 5.85
N PRO A 36 -2.44 2.32 4.93
CA PRO A 36 -2.08 2.50 3.52
C PRO A 36 -2.75 3.71 2.85
N ARG A 37 -4.02 4.02 3.19
CA ARG A 37 -4.69 5.22 2.66
C ARG A 37 -3.96 6.50 3.10
N ALA A 38 -3.54 6.58 4.36
CA ALA A 38 -2.74 7.70 4.86
C ALA A 38 -1.37 7.79 4.15
N LEU A 39 -0.72 6.64 3.91
CA LEU A 39 0.54 6.58 3.18
C LEU A 39 0.41 7.09 1.73
N TYR A 40 -0.67 6.75 1.05
CA TYR A 40 -0.95 7.26 -0.29
C TYR A 40 -1.08 8.78 -0.31
N ILE A 41 -1.78 9.35 0.68
CA ILE A 41 -1.92 10.81 0.84
C ILE A 41 -0.56 11.46 1.06
N GLU A 42 0.32 10.87 1.87
CA GLU A 42 1.69 11.37 2.10
C GLU A 42 2.53 11.35 0.82
N LEU A 43 2.44 10.30 0.01
CA LEU A 43 3.07 10.25 -1.31
C LEU A 43 2.55 11.36 -2.23
N LYS A 44 1.22 11.56 -2.27
CA LYS A 44 0.59 12.61 -3.07
C LYS A 44 0.95 14.02 -2.58
N ARG A 45 1.20 14.21 -1.27
CA ARG A 45 1.72 15.46 -0.69
C ARG A 45 3.15 15.78 -1.16
N ARG A 46 3.97 14.75 -1.38
CA ARG A 46 5.36 14.88 -1.87
C ARG A 46 5.44 15.09 -3.37
N PHE A 47 4.40 14.75 -4.10
CA PHE A 47 4.28 15.08 -5.51
C PHE A 47 4.16 16.61 -5.72
N ASN A 48 4.94 17.14 -6.65
CA ASN A 48 5.04 18.58 -6.94
C ASN A 48 4.48 18.99 -8.32
N GLY A 49 3.88 18.04 -9.05
CA GLY A 49 3.36 18.28 -10.40
C GLY A 49 4.25 17.72 -11.51
N SER A 50 5.55 17.56 -11.27
CA SER A 50 6.50 17.09 -12.30
C SER A 50 7.35 15.89 -11.87
N ASN A 51 7.48 15.60 -10.57
CA ASN A 51 8.34 14.54 -10.05
C ASN A 51 7.69 13.15 -9.99
N ASN A 52 6.66 12.86 -10.80
CA ASN A 52 6.03 11.54 -10.76
C ASN A 52 6.99 10.48 -11.30
N GLY A 53 7.28 9.45 -10.50
CA GLY A 53 8.32 8.46 -10.76
C GLY A 53 9.64 8.74 -10.05
N ALA A 54 9.80 9.92 -9.47
CA ALA A 54 10.95 10.33 -8.66
C ALA A 54 10.53 10.78 -7.25
N ILE A 55 9.38 10.31 -6.76
CA ILE A 55 8.91 10.63 -5.41
C ILE A 55 9.73 9.81 -4.42
N ILE A 56 10.58 10.49 -3.65
CA ILE A 56 11.45 9.83 -2.67
C ILE A 56 10.72 9.70 -1.33
N LEU A 57 10.54 8.45 -0.90
CA LEU A 57 10.00 8.14 0.42
C LEU A 57 10.57 6.82 0.92
N SER A 58 11.44 6.91 1.93
CA SER A 58 11.96 5.74 2.64
C SER A 58 10.94 5.21 3.65
N TYR A 59 11.07 3.94 4.05
CA TYR A 59 10.16 3.35 5.04
C TYR A 59 10.29 4.03 6.41
N ARG A 60 11.51 4.48 6.75
CA ARG A 60 11.80 5.21 7.99
C ARG A 60 11.17 6.60 7.98
N ASP A 61 11.23 7.31 6.85
CA ASP A 61 10.64 8.64 6.73
C ASP A 61 9.12 8.58 6.68
N ALA A 62 8.56 7.54 6.03
CA ALA A 62 7.13 7.27 6.06
C ALA A 62 6.63 6.98 7.48
N ALA A 63 7.36 6.15 8.24
CA ALA A 63 7.06 5.86 9.64
C ALA A 63 7.03 7.13 10.50
N LYS A 64 8.03 8.02 10.33
CA LYS A 64 8.06 9.32 11.02
C LYS A 64 6.89 10.22 10.60
N ALA A 65 6.63 10.34 9.30
CA ALA A 65 5.60 11.22 8.76
C ALA A 65 4.18 10.80 9.17
N LEU A 66 3.94 9.49 9.31
CA LEU A 66 2.63 8.92 9.67
C LEU A 66 2.51 8.56 11.15
N SER A 67 3.52 8.89 11.96
CA SER A 67 3.59 8.50 13.38
C SER A 67 3.32 7.01 13.60
N ALA A 68 3.88 6.16 12.73
CA ALA A 68 3.69 4.72 12.72
C ALA A 68 4.99 3.98 13.04
N HIS A 69 4.89 2.71 13.46
CA HIS A 69 6.06 1.88 13.65
C HIS A 69 6.65 1.41 12.32
N ARG A 70 7.99 1.41 12.19
CA ARG A 70 8.70 1.07 10.94
C ARG A 70 8.31 -0.32 10.37
N ASN A 71 8.02 -1.30 11.23
CA ASN A 71 7.67 -2.65 10.81
C ASN A 71 6.27 -2.74 10.19
N THR A 72 5.42 -1.73 10.42
CA THR A 72 4.04 -1.69 9.92
C THR A 72 3.98 -1.07 8.53
N VAL A 73 4.84 -0.09 8.27
CA VAL A 73 4.82 0.70 7.03
C VAL A 73 5.20 -0.14 5.81
N GLY A 74 6.08 -1.14 5.96
CA GLY A 74 6.41 -2.05 4.86
C GLY A 74 5.16 -2.68 4.23
N GLY A 75 4.31 -3.30 5.06
CA GLY A 75 3.05 -3.88 4.58
C GLY A 75 2.04 -2.85 4.05
N TRP A 76 2.23 -1.55 4.32
CA TRP A 76 1.40 -0.50 3.71
C TRP A 76 1.85 -0.16 2.29
N PHE A 77 3.16 -0.17 2.02
CA PHE A 77 3.68 -0.05 0.66
C PHE A 77 3.23 -1.25 -0.18
N ASP A 78 3.41 -2.46 0.34
CA ASP A 78 3.01 -3.70 -0.34
C ASP A 78 1.52 -3.67 -0.72
N ALA A 79 0.66 -3.26 0.21
CA ALA A 79 -0.77 -3.14 -0.04
C ALA A 79 -1.11 -2.11 -1.14
N LEU A 80 -0.40 -0.99 -1.21
CA LEU A 80 -0.63 0.02 -2.25
C LEU A 80 -0.12 -0.44 -3.62
N GLU A 81 1.01 -1.15 -3.66
CA GLU A 81 1.56 -1.75 -4.90
C GLU A 81 0.65 -2.85 -5.43
N GLU A 82 0.22 -3.79 -4.57
CA GLU A 82 -0.67 -4.91 -4.94
C GLU A 82 -1.98 -4.41 -5.56
N ARG A 83 -2.49 -3.30 -5.06
CA ARG A 83 -3.72 -2.67 -5.55
C ARG A 83 -3.49 -1.74 -6.73
N GLY A 84 -2.25 -1.53 -7.13
CA GLY A 84 -1.90 -0.71 -8.29
C GLY A 84 -2.15 0.79 -8.11
N PHE A 85 -1.99 1.31 -6.88
CA PHE A 85 -2.00 2.75 -6.62
C PHE A 85 -0.62 3.38 -6.84
N ILE A 86 0.44 2.61 -6.57
CA ILE A 86 1.82 3.03 -6.69
C ILE A 86 2.66 1.91 -7.31
N HIS A 87 3.83 2.27 -7.83
CA HIS A 87 4.89 1.31 -8.12
C HIS A 87 6.25 1.92 -7.84
N ALA A 88 7.21 1.09 -7.41
CA ALA A 88 8.61 1.48 -7.33
C ALA A 88 9.21 1.66 -8.74
N THR A 89 9.68 2.88 -9.05
CA THR A 89 10.42 3.18 -10.28
C THR A 89 11.91 2.83 -10.13
N ARG A 90 12.44 2.99 -8.91
CA ARG A 90 13.79 2.58 -8.51
C ARG A 90 13.70 1.92 -7.14
N GLY A 91 14.19 0.69 -7.04
CA GLY A 91 14.26 -0.03 -5.78
C GLY A 91 15.26 0.61 -4.81
N HIS A 92 15.18 0.20 -3.54
CA HIS A 92 16.20 0.55 -2.57
C HIS A 92 17.51 -0.16 -2.94
N CYS A 93 18.53 0.57 -3.38
CA CYS A 93 19.87 0.02 -3.53
C CYS A 93 20.76 0.51 -2.39
N LEU A 94 21.62 -0.37 -1.90
CA LEU A 94 22.74 0.05 -1.07
C LEU A 94 23.83 0.51 -2.04
N GLY A 95 24.05 1.82 -2.12
CA GLY A 95 25.07 2.36 -3.02
C GLY A 95 26.47 1.85 -2.66
N PRO A 96 27.45 1.92 -3.57
CA PRO A 96 28.84 1.49 -3.31
C PRO A 96 29.49 2.20 -2.11
N SER A 97 28.96 3.36 -1.73
CA SER A 97 29.36 4.19 -0.60
C SER A 97 28.71 3.80 0.74
N GLY A 98 27.87 2.75 0.78
CA GLY A 98 27.16 2.34 2.00
C GLY A 98 25.98 3.24 2.38
N ILE A 99 25.66 4.24 1.56
CA ILE A 99 24.48 5.08 1.73
C ILE A 99 23.29 4.35 1.07
N GLY A 100 22.27 4.04 1.86
CA GLY A 100 21.03 3.47 1.33
C GLY A 100 20.29 4.51 0.51
N GLU A 101 20.10 4.25 -0.78
CA GLU A 101 19.21 5.06 -1.61
C GLU A 101 17.76 4.71 -1.27
N ALA A 102 16.98 5.74 -0.96
CA ALA A 102 15.56 5.57 -0.70
C ALA A 102 14.84 5.19 -2.01
N ALA A 103 13.79 4.37 -1.90
CA ALA A 103 13.00 3.99 -3.07
C ALA A 103 12.34 5.21 -3.72
N HIS A 104 12.30 5.18 -5.06
CA HIS A 104 11.59 6.17 -5.87
C HIS A 104 10.24 5.59 -6.27
N TRP A 105 9.18 6.36 -6.05
CA TRP A 105 7.80 5.96 -6.27
C TRP A 105 7.16 6.76 -7.40
N ALA A 106 6.27 6.09 -8.13
CA ALA A 106 5.31 6.70 -9.03
C ALA A 106 3.87 6.46 -8.54
N LEU A 107 3.01 7.45 -8.78
CA LEU A 107 1.57 7.36 -8.59
C LEU A 107 0.93 6.87 -9.89
N ASP A 108 0.20 5.76 -9.83
CA ASP A 108 -0.43 5.14 -11.01
C ASP A 108 -1.63 5.93 -11.55
N GLU A 109 -2.16 6.87 -10.76
CA GLU A 109 -3.21 7.81 -11.16
C GLU A 109 -2.73 8.81 -12.21
N LEU A 110 -1.43 9.14 -12.21
CA LEU A 110 -0.85 10.24 -12.97
C LEU A 110 0.14 9.71 -14.03
N PRO A 111 0.30 10.42 -15.16
CA PRO A 111 1.33 10.08 -16.13
C PRO A 111 2.72 10.29 -15.50
N THR A 112 3.68 9.45 -15.88
CA THR A 112 5.09 9.62 -15.51
C THR A 112 5.70 10.73 -16.37
N GLN A 113 6.76 11.38 -15.87
CA GLN A 113 7.48 12.42 -16.62
C GLN A 113 7.99 11.92 -18.00
N ASP A 114 8.23 10.61 -18.15
CA ASP A 114 8.66 9.96 -19.39
C ASP A 114 7.60 9.97 -20.51
N GLY A 115 6.45 10.64 -20.33
CA GLY A 115 5.36 10.70 -21.30
C GLY A 115 4.51 9.43 -21.36
N LYS A 116 4.77 8.45 -20.48
CA LYS A 116 3.97 7.23 -20.38
C LYS A 116 2.58 7.56 -19.80
N PRO A 117 1.50 6.99 -20.36
CA PRO A 117 0.16 7.21 -19.84
C PRO A 117 0.03 6.68 -18.41
N ALA A 118 -0.88 7.29 -17.64
CA ALA A 118 -1.23 6.82 -16.30
C ALA A 118 -1.71 5.37 -16.36
N ARG A 119 -1.11 4.50 -15.54
CA ARG A 119 -1.40 3.06 -15.54
C ARG A 119 -2.82 2.76 -15.04
N LYS A 120 -3.25 3.51 -14.01
CA LYS A 120 -4.53 3.36 -13.31
C LYS A 120 -4.84 1.89 -13.00
N ALA A 121 -3.84 1.11 -12.57
CA ALA A 121 -3.97 -0.34 -12.37
C ALA A 121 -5.05 -0.68 -11.32
N PHE A 122 -5.22 0.18 -10.31
CA PHE A 122 -6.30 0.08 -9.31
C PHE A 122 -7.72 0.06 -9.87
N MET A 123 -7.95 0.55 -11.10
CA MET A 123 -9.26 0.47 -11.75
C MET A 123 -9.64 -0.93 -12.20
N ARG A 124 -8.64 -1.76 -12.49
CA ARG A 124 -8.83 -3.15 -12.94
C ARG A 124 -8.78 -4.14 -11.78
N TRP A 125 -8.38 -3.66 -10.60
CA TRP A 125 -8.29 -4.46 -9.40
C TRP A 125 -9.69 -4.91 -8.97
N HIS A 126 -9.80 -6.19 -8.67
CA HIS A 126 -10.98 -6.82 -8.10
C HIS A 126 -10.53 -7.72 -6.96
N GLU A 127 -11.35 -7.82 -5.91
CA GLU A 127 -11.04 -8.70 -4.79
C GLU A 127 -11.20 -10.16 -5.24
N THR A 128 -10.08 -10.86 -5.41
CA THR A 128 -10.11 -12.31 -5.56
C THR A 128 -10.56 -12.89 -4.22
N GLN A 129 -11.84 -13.27 -4.14
CA GLN A 129 -12.40 -13.92 -2.97
C GLN A 129 -11.65 -15.22 -2.75
N THR A 130 -10.62 -15.21 -1.89
CA THR A 130 -9.99 -16.44 -1.44
C THR A 130 -11.01 -17.09 -0.52
N PRO A 131 -11.52 -18.30 -0.81
CA PRO A 131 -12.54 -18.92 0.01
C PRO A 131 -12.02 -18.98 1.43
N ARG A 132 -12.73 -18.32 2.36
CA ARG A 132 -12.35 -18.27 3.78
C ARG A 132 -12.17 -19.71 4.25
N THR A 133 -10.93 -20.10 4.55
CA THR A 133 -10.66 -21.38 5.20
C THR A 133 -11.45 -21.38 6.50
N LYS A 134 -12.56 -22.12 6.53
CA LYS A 134 -13.31 -22.34 7.75
C LYS A 134 -12.36 -23.13 8.65
N THR A 135 -11.77 -22.46 9.64
CA THR A 135 -11.09 -23.16 10.74
C THR A 135 -12.18 -23.91 11.49
N VAL A 136 -12.40 -25.17 11.10
CA VAL A 136 -13.29 -26.07 11.82
C VAL A 136 -12.57 -26.39 13.12
N HIS A 137 -13.09 -25.89 14.25
CA HIS A 137 -12.65 -26.37 15.54
C HIS A 137 -12.88 -27.88 15.58
N ARG A 138 -11.82 -28.66 15.81
CA ARG A 138 -11.92 -30.10 15.99
C ARG A 138 -12.91 -30.35 17.13
N ARG A 139 -14.08 -30.93 16.84
CA ARG A 139 -14.99 -31.38 17.90
C ARG A 139 -14.24 -32.48 18.66
N HIS A 140 -14.14 -32.34 19.98
CA HIS A 140 -13.71 -33.44 20.82
C HIS A 140 -14.69 -34.60 20.60
N SER A 141 -14.18 -35.72 20.10
CA SER A 141 -14.93 -36.98 20.07
C SER A 141 -15.05 -37.42 21.53
N LYS A 142 -16.25 -37.33 22.11
CA LYS A 142 -16.56 -38.10 23.32
C LYS A 142 -16.53 -39.57 22.93
N ALA A 143 -15.41 -40.23 23.18
CA ALA A 143 -15.40 -41.66 23.45
C ALA A 143 -15.33 -41.77 24.97
N ASP A 144 -16.46 -42.12 25.58
CA ASP A 144 -16.49 -42.55 26.97
C ASP A 144 -15.82 -43.94 27.03
N GLY A 145 -14.82 -44.13 27.89
CA GLY A 145 -14.32 -45.47 28.26
C GLY A 145 -12.80 -45.64 28.35
N GLU A 146 -12.27 -45.42 29.56
CA GLU A 146 -11.21 -46.20 30.25
C GLU A 146 -9.72 -46.11 29.85
N ASP A 147 -9.00 -45.39 30.73
CA ASP A 147 -7.76 -45.73 31.45
C ASP A 147 -6.35 -45.71 30.83
N GLU A 148 -5.44 -45.16 31.65
CA GLU A 148 -3.98 -45.31 31.74
C GLU A 148 -3.01 -44.96 30.57
N THR A 149 -2.23 -43.89 30.84
CA THR A 149 -0.75 -43.84 30.76
C THR A 149 -0.05 -43.62 29.39
N SER A 150 0.73 -42.53 29.36
CA SER A 150 1.90 -42.20 28.49
C SER A 150 1.70 -41.49 27.13
N LEU A 151 2.35 -40.32 27.01
CA LEU A 151 2.72 -39.60 25.77
C LEU A 151 3.80 -40.42 25.01
N PRO A 152 4.04 -40.31 23.67
CA PRO A 152 4.13 -39.03 22.96
C PRO A 152 3.79 -38.98 21.43
N ALA A 153 3.82 -37.74 20.93
CA ALA A 153 4.14 -37.29 19.55
C ALA A 153 3.28 -37.78 18.37
N MET A 154 2.47 -36.88 17.78
CA MET A 154 1.99 -37.04 16.40
C MET A 154 2.13 -35.75 15.57
N SER A 155 2.94 -35.86 14.52
CA SER A 155 3.17 -34.90 13.45
C SER A 155 1.88 -34.62 12.65
N PRO A 156 1.65 -33.38 12.15
CA PRO A 156 0.51 -33.10 11.29
C PRO A 156 0.75 -33.61 9.87
N VAL A 157 -0.24 -34.31 9.30
CA VAL A 157 -0.31 -34.68 7.87
C VAL A 157 -1.30 -33.74 7.18
N LEU A 158 -0.82 -33.01 6.17
CA LEU A 158 -1.61 -32.17 5.28
C LEU A 158 -2.37 -33.04 4.26
N LYS A 159 -3.70 -32.88 4.18
CA LYS A 159 -4.49 -33.36 3.03
C LYS A 159 -5.00 -32.17 2.24
N ILE A 160 -4.62 -32.12 0.97
CA ILE A 160 -5.14 -31.20 -0.03
C ILE A 160 -6.24 -31.96 -0.79
N VAL A 161 -7.46 -31.41 -0.82
CA VAL A 161 -8.53 -31.91 -1.69
C VAL A 161 -8.80 -30.83 -2.73
N SER A 162 -8.67 -31.21 -4.00
CA SER A 162 -8.93 -30.38 -5.17
C SER A 162 -10.43 -30.37 -5.47
N GLY A 163 -10.97 -29.19 -5.74
CA GLY A 163 -12.28 -28.96 -6.31
C GLY A 163 -12.19 -27.86 -7.35
#